data_AF-A0A7V3MBD3-F1
#
_entry.id   AF-A0A7V3MBD3-F1
#
_cell.length_a   1.000
_cell.length_b   1.000
_cell.length_c   1.000
_cell.angle_alpha   90.00
_cell.angle_beta   90.00
_cell.angle_gamma   90.00
#
_symmetry.space_group_name_H-M   'P 1'
#
loop_
_entity.id
_entity.type
_entity.pdbx_description
1 polymer ?
#
loop_
_entity_poly.entity_id
_entity_poly.type
_entity_poly.pdbx_seq_one_letter_code
_entity_poly.pdbx_strand_id
1 'polypeptide(L)'
;MISAGYFTSLIERVLENMSLFHLVFTVSLVSSLPPVSATASVSTGEIAAVADPVLFLLADTLYYLAIFYSVDPDCLERGEFTAELRVEKEGAKPFVEEWKRKLGSESVLYLVDYRDVVLAPGKYTVSLALRSGEKRGSLSMKVEVPREAGFSASDVMFVSGFYEDPNAAPVRRGDVGFIPNPARAFWGDTLFYYFEVYGMSGDSGKYVVTAAVEGPDGKPLLATKPTVKPKRGETAAEAGKMNISALAQGEYMFVAEIVDLATGERVKLQKPFARKTEMDRYAADPIRSFIDYLATQEEMKEFKACANPLERQAFLDAFWAKRDPDPSTPQNEFYDAFALRVRYADEHFSQINRLGRYTDMGRIYIKYGPPDEITREEAPKARRAYIRWHYNIQNWEFLFADPNNTGEYQLVYSTNREERPTLFYDKPPEKTIEEELEEWYWEW
;
A
#
# COMPACT_ATOMS: atom_id res chain seq x y z
N MET A 1 -39.23 -38.19 4.97
CA MET A 1 -39.19 -37.86 3.54
C MET A 1 -40.00 -36.58 3.32
N ILE A 2 -39.40 -35.43 3.60
CA ILE A 2 -39.76 -34.11 3.05
C ILE A 2 -38.41 -33.42 2.81
N SER A 3 -38.31 -32.86 1.62
CA SER A 3 -37.12 -32.53 0.84
C SER A 3 -36.27 -31.38 1.40
N ALA A 4 -34.94 -31.51 1.21
CA ALA A 4 -33.89 -30.53 1.43
C ALA A 4 -33.95 -29.34 0.43
N GLY A 5 -35.14 -28.77 0.21
CA GLY A 5 -35.40 -27.76 -0.82
C GLY A 5 -36.00 -26.44 -0.32
N TYR A 6 -35.99 -26.16 1.00
CA TYR A 6 -36.63 -24.96 1.56
C TYR A 6 -35.71 -24.09 2.44
N PHE A 7 -34.42 -24.41 2.55
CA PHE A 7 -33.46 -23.59 3.30
C PHE A 7 -32.39 -22.90 2.43
N THR A 8 -32.50 -23.03 1.11
CA THR A 8 -31.57 -22.43 0.14
C THR A 8 -32.12 -21.19 -0.57
N SER A 9 -33.33 -20.70 -0.22
CA SER A 9 -33.94 -19.53 -0.87
C SER A 9 -34.20 -18.33 0.04
N LEU A 10 -33.72 -18.34 1.29
CA LEU A 10 -33.85 -17.22 2.23
C LEU A 10 -32.50 -16.55 2.59
N ILE A 11 -31.37 -17.14 2.20
CA ILE A 11 -30.03 -16.56 2.41
C ILE A 11 -29.57 -15.72 1.19
N GLU A 12 -30.15 -15.95 0.01
CA GLU A 12 -29.85 -15.15 -1.19
C GLU A 12 -30.63 -13.83 -1.27
N ARG A 13 -31.54 -13.53 -0.33
CA ARG A 13 -32.45 -12.37 -0.42
C ARG A 13 -32.29 -11.30 0.66
N VAL A 14 -31.23 -11.38 1.48
CA VAL A 14 -30.90 -10.36 2.49
C VAL A 14 -29.55 -9.69 2.23
N LEU A 15 -28.89 -10.00 1.11
CA LEU A 15 -27.65 -9.35 0.68
C LEU A 15 -27.85 -8.27 -0.41
N GLU A 16 -29.11 -7.93 -0.70
CA GLU A 16 -29.47 -6.74 -1.48
C GLU A 16 -29.96 -5.65 -0.52
N ASN A 17 -29.27 -4.52 -0.54
CA ASN A 17 -29.46 -3.30 0.28
C ASN A 17 -28.67 -3.29 1.59
N MET A 18 -27.48 -2.69 1.55
CA MET A 18 -27.24 -1.42 2.23
C MET A 18 -25.89 -0.84 1.80
N SER A 19 -25.97 0.19 0.97
CA SER A 19 -24.91 1.16 0.70
C SER A 19 -24.51 1.84 2.00
N LEU A 20 -23.21 1.93 2.27
CA LEU A 20 -22.61 2.98 3.11
C LEU A 20 -21.16 3.18 2.64
N PHE A 21 -21.02 4.23 1.84
CA PHE A 21 -19.80 4.96 1.49
C PHE A 21 -18.67 4.81 2.52
N HIS A 22 -17.50 4.30 2.11
CA HIS A 22 -16.21 4.69 2.68
C HIS A 22 -15.23 4.93 1.53
N LEU A 23 -14.87 6.20 1.38
CA LEU A 23 -13.90 6.74 0.44
C LEU A 23 -12.50 6.29 0.91
N VAL A 24 -11.75 5.54 0.13
CA VAL A 24 -10.35 5.18 0.46
C VAL A 24 -9.46 5.58 -0.71
N PHE A 25 -8.42 6.35 -0.42
CA PHE A 25 -7.48 6.94 -1.38
C PHE A 25 -6.31 5.98 -1.74
N THR A 26 -6.07 5.70 -3.02
CA THR A 26 -4.92 4.90 -3.52
C THR A 26 -3.77 5.79 -3.97
N VAL A 27 -2.54 5.52 -3.53
CA VAL A 27 -1.35 6.16 -4.11
C VAL A 27 -0.33 5.13 -4.64
N SER A 28 0.08 5.17 -5.91
CA SER A 28 1.16 4.43 -6.61
C SER A 28 2.30 5.30 -7.22
N LEU A 29 3.40 5.48 -6.49
CA LEU A 29 4.56 6.25 -6.95
C LEU A 29 5.50 5.32 -7.76
N VAL A 30 5.90 5.64 -9.00
CA VAL A 30 6.70 4.70 -9.83
C VAL A 30 7.99 4.25 -9.16
N SER A 31 8.18 2.94 -9.21
CA SER A 31 9.42 2.17 -9.13
C SER A 31 10.47 2.70 -8.15
N SER A 32 10.15 2.58 -6.87
CA SER A 32 11.02 1.80 -5.99
C SER A 32 10.19 1.45 -4.76
N LEU A 33 10.48 0.29 -4.17
CA LEU A 33 10.10 0.03 -2.80
C LEU A 33 10.34 1.28 -1.96
N PRO A 34 9.55 1.52 -0.90
CA PRO A 34 9.90 2.57 0.04
C PRO A 34 11.38 2.38 0.39
N PRO A 35 12.21 3.43 0.52
CA PRO A 35 13.62 3.24 0.83
C PRO A 35 13.71 2.30 2.03
N VAL A 36 14.13 1.07 1.73
CA VAL A 36 14.03 -0.07 2.64
C VAL A 36 15.14 0.09 3.67
N SER A 37 15.00 -0.49 4.86
CA SER A 37 16.22 -0.73 5.63
C SER A 37 17.16 -1.58 4.78
N ALA A 38 18.45 -1.24 4.76
CA ALA A 38 19.46 -2.06 4.09
C ALA A 38 19.48 -3.52 4.57
N THR A 39 18.80 -3.80 5.69
CA THR A 39 18.71 -5.10 6.33
C THR A 39 17.41 -5.88 6.07
N ALA A 40 16.41 -5.29 5.40
CA ALA A 40 15.23 -6.05 4.99
C ALA A 40 15.52 -6.80 3.69
N SER A 41 14.85 -7.93 3.46
CA SER A 41 15.05 -8.71 2.25
C SER A 41 14.31 -8.07 1.09
N VAL A 42 15.06 -7.55 0.12
CA VAL A 42 14.56 -6.90 -1.09
C VAL A 42 14.65 -7.87 -2.27
N SER A 43 13.65 -7.84 -3.17
CA SER A 43 13.69 -8.64 -4.38
C SER A 43 14.71 -8.12 -5.40
N THR A 44 15.23 -9.06 -6.18
CA THR A 44 15.94 -8.81 -7.43
C THR A 44 14.98 -9.00 -8.61
N GLY A 45 15.21 -8.31 -9.72
CA GLY A 45 14.37 -8.39 -10.92
C GLY A 45 13.49 -7.15 -11.13
N GLU A 46 12.46 -7.32 -11.95
CA GLU A 46 11.54 -6.25 -12.36
C GLU A 46 10.39 -6.06 -11.38
N ILE A 47 10.04 -7.10 -10.61
CA ILE A 47 9.01 -7.02 -9.57
C ILE A 47 9.68 -6.64 -8.25
N ALA A 48 9.47 -5.40 -7.83
CA ALA A 48 9.99 -4.86 -6.58
C ALA A 48 9.13 -5.34 -5.39
N ALA A 49 9.77 -6.02 -4.45
CA ALA A 49 9.13 -6.55 -3.24
C ALA A 49 10.08 -6.53 -2.04
N VAL A 50 9.52 -6.39 -0.84
CA VAL A 50 10.22 -6.60 0.43
C VAL A 50 9.59 -7.75 1.18
N ALA A 51 10.37 -8.44 2.01
CA ALA A 51 9.83 -9.39 2.95
C ALA A 51 10.58 -9.36 4.29
N ASP A 52 9.85 -9.65 5.35
CA ASP A 52 10.31 -9.76 6.73
C ASP A 52 9.83 -11.08 7.34
N PRO A 53 10.74 -12.06 7.55
CA PRO A 53 10.43 -13.25 8.32
C PRO A 53 10.34 -12.93 9.81
N VAL A 54 9.32 -13.46 10.47
CA VAL A 54 9.11 -13.32 11.92
C VAL A 54 8.77 -14.70 12.50
N LEU A 55 9.61 -15.19 13.40
CA LEU A 55 9.40 -16.44 14.12
C LEU A 55 8.55 -16.22 15.37
N PHE A 56 7.53 -17.07 15.53
CA PHE A 56 6.71 -17.18 16.73
C PHE A 56 6.77 -18.60 17.26
N LEU A 57 6.71 -18.76 18.58
CA LEU A 57 6.60 -20.09 19.19
C LEU A 57 5.17 -20.60 19.04
N LEU A 58 5.01 -21.84 18.56
CA LEU A 58 3.71 -22.49 18.44
C LEU A 58 3.42 -23.39 19.65
N ALA A 59 4.30 -24.36 19.89
CA ALA A 59 4.23 -25.30 21.02
C ALA A 59 5.57 -26.03 21.17
N ASP A 60 6.00 -26.26 22.42
CA ASP A 60 7.25 -26.95 22.77
C ASP A 60 8.50 -26.39 22.04
N THR A 61 8.88 -27.02 20.92
CA THR A 61 10.02 -26.65 20.06
C THR A 61 9.61 -26.37 18.61
N LEU A 62 8.30 -26.34 18.33
CA LEU A 62 7.75 -26.02 17.03
C LEU A 62 7.50 -24.52 16.93
N TYR A 63 7.93 -23.96 15.81
CA TYR A 63 7.79 -22.55 15.51
C TYR A 63 6.89 -22.35 14.31
N TYR A 64 6.22 -21.22 14.32
CA TYR A 64 5.50 -20.68 13.19
C TYR A 64 6.36 -19.57 12.58
N LEU A 65 6.78 -19.74 11.34
CA LEU A 65 7.43 -18.69 10.58
C LEU A 65 6.37 -17.93 9.79
N ALA A 66 6.14 -16.66 10.16
CA ALA A 66 5.34 -15.72 9.38
C ALA A 66 6.25 -14.98 8.40
N ILE A 67 5.94 -15.02 7.12
CA ILE A 67 6.65 -14.26 6.09
C ILE A 67 5.74 -13.12 5.68
N PHE A 68 5.94 -11.96 6.28
CA PHE A 68 5.25 -10.74 5.85
C PHE A 68 5.96 -10.21 4.62
N TYR A 69 5.22 -9.92 3.56
CA TYR A 69 5.82 -9.39 2.35
C TYR A 69 4.97 -8.27 1.79
N SER A 70 5.66 -7.37 1.09
CA SER A 70 5.02 -6.34 0.32
C SER A 70 5.54 -6.31 -1.10
N VAL A 71 4.61 -6.16 -2.05
CA VAL A 71 4.90 -6.03 -3.47
C VAL A 71 4.48 -4.63 -3.90
N ASP A 72 5.36 -3.96 -4.64
CA ASP A 72 5.07 -2.69 -5.28
C ASP A 72 3.99 -2.91 -6.35
N PRO A 73 2.79 -2.32 -6.23
CA PRO A 73 1.73 -2.51 -7.22
C PRO A 73 2.13 -2.02 -8.62
N ASP A 74 3.03 -1.03 -8.73
CA ASP A 74 3.41 -0.42 -10.01
C ASP A 74 4.25 -1.33 -10.90
N CYS A 75 4.90 -2.32 -10.29
CA CYS A 75 5.65 -3.31 -11.06
C CYS A 75 4.76 -4.44 -11.62
N LEU A 76 3.46 -4.47 -11.31
CA LEU A 76 2.56 -5.56 -11.68
C LEU A 76 1.78 -5.28 -12.98
N GLU A 77 1.70 -6.26 -13.87
CA GLU A 77 0.79 -6.25 -15.01
C GLU A 77 -0.65 -6.48 -14.54
N ARG A 78 -1.54 -5.53 -14.84
CA ARG A 78 -2.98 -5.58 -14.51
C ARG A 78 -3.25 -5.79 -13.00
N GLY A 79 -2.33 -5.38 -12.14
CA GLY A 79 -2.44 -5.56 -10.69
C GLY A 79 -2.48 -7.03 -10.25
N GLU A 80 -1.98 -7.97 -11.05
CA GLU A 80 -2.00 -9.40 -10.74
C GLU A 80 -0.58 -9.95 -10.58
N PHE A 81 -0.37 -10.88 -9.65
CA PHE A 81 0.87 -11.65 -9.54
C PHE A 81 0.63 -13.08 -9.09
N THR A 82 1.54 -13.98 -9.46
CA THR A 82 1.69 -15.31 -8.87
C THR A 82 2.95 -15.29 -8.01
N ALA A 83 2.85 -15.86 -6.82
CA ALA A 83 3.96 -16.01 -5.89
C ALA A 83 4.20 -17.48 -5.56
N GLU A 84 5.46 -17.87 -5.51
CA GLU A 84 5.91 -19.21 -5.12
C GLU A 84 6.83 -19.06 -3.90
N LEU A 85 6.38 -19.55 -2.75
CA LEU A 85 7.15 -19.65 -1.53
C LEU A 85 7.87 -21.00 -1.51
N ARG A 86 9.18 -20.97 -1.27
CA ARG A 86 10.01 -22.16 -1.10
C ARG A 86 10.78 -22.09 0.21
N VAL A 87 10.66 -23.12 1.04
CA VAL A 87 11.37 -23.24 2.32
C VAL A 87 12.24 -24.49 2.30
N GLU A 88 13.55 -24.29 2.40
CA GLU A 88 14.57 -25.32 2.26
C GLU A 88 15.35 -25.52 3.56
N LYS A 89 15.50 -26.78 3.96
CA LYS A 89 16.42 -27.22 5.02
C LYS A 89 17.37 -28.25 4.43
N GLU A 90 18.66 -28.11 4.71
CA GLU A 90 19.67 -29.05 4.22
C GLU A 90 19.29 -30.50 4.59
N GLY A 91 19.34 -31.41 3.60
CA GLY A 91 19.00 -32.81 3.78
C GLY A 91 17.51 -33.12 3.90
N ALA A 92 16.61 -32.14 3.76
CA ALA A 92 15.16 -32.34 3.76
C ALA A 92 14.53 -31.96 2.41
N LYS A 93 13.36 -32.53 2.12
CA LYS A 93 12.57 -32.13 0.95
C LYS A 93 12.07 -30.67 1.15
N PRO A 94 12.21 -29.77 0.16
CA PRO A 94 11.68 -28.42 0.25
C PRO A 94 10.16 -28.42 0.42
N PHE A 95 9.67 -27.50 1.23
CA PHE A 95 8.27 -27.06 1.18
C PHE A 95 8.14 -26.04 0.04
N VAL A 96 7.10 -26.19 -0.78
CA VAL A 96 6.80 -25.28 -1.88
C VAL A 96 5.30 -25.03 -1.91
N GLU A 97 4.90 -23.76 -1.95
CA GLU A 97 3.52 -23.33 -2.08
C GLU A 97 3.44 -22.23 -3.13
N GLU A 98 2.47 -22.34 -4.04
CA GLU A 98 2.21 -21.32 -5.05
C GLU A 98 0.78 -20.77 -4.88
N TRP A 99 0.64 -19.45 -5.00
CA TRP A 99 -0.66 -18.79 -5.01
C TRP A 99 -0.70 -17.66 -6.03
N LYS A 100 -1.91 -17.36 -6.51
CA LYS A 100 -2.19 -16.19 -7.35
C LYS A 100 -2.92 -15.13 -6.53
N ARG A 101 -2.55 -13.87 -6.73
CA ARG A 101 -3.20 -12.72 -6.11
C ARG A 101 -3.55 -11.69 -7.18
N LYS A 102 -4.76 -11.15 -7.09
CA LYS A 102 -5.19 -9.95 -7.82
C LYS A 102 -5.40 -8.85 -6.80
N LEU A 103 -4.76 -7.70 -7.03
CA LEU A 103 -5.00 -6.51 -6.23
C LEU A 103 -6.43 -6.02 -6.52
N GLY A 104 -7.15 -5.64 -5.47
CA GLY A 104 -8.46 -5.01 -5.61
C GLY A 104 -8.32 -3.56 -6.08
N SER A 105 -9.43 -2.94 -6.49
CA SER A 105 -9.51 -1.51 -6.82
C SER A 105 -9.32 -0.58 -5.61
N GLU A 106 -9.23 -1.14 -4.40
CA GLU A 106 -8.96 -0.41 -3.18
C GLU A 106 -7.45 -0.22 -3.00
N SER A 107 -7.02 1.03 -3.12
CA SER A 107 -6.16 1.71 -2.15
C SER A 107 -5.15 0.87 -1.37
N VAL A 108 -4.11 0.39 -2.04
CA VAL A 108 -2.91 -0.03 -1.33
C VAL A 108 -1.65 0.53 -1.98
N LEU A 109 -1.02 1.50 -1.30
CA LEU A 109 0.37 1.92 -1.56
C LEU A 109 1.33 0.71 -1.57
N TYR A 110 1.00 -0.33 -0.79
CA TYR A 110 1.77 -1.55 -0.59
C TYR A 110 0.85 -2.69 -0.13
N LEU A 111 0.64 -3.74 -0.93
CA LEU A 111 -0.07 -4.94 -0.44
C LEU A 111 0.80 -5.58 0.64
N VAL A 112 0.38 -5.55 1.90
CA VAL A 112 1.00 -6.36 2.95
C VAL A 112 0.19 -7.64 3.07
N ASP A 113 0.76 -8.76 2.64
CA ASP A 113 0.20 -10.10 2.79
C ASP A 113 1.20 -10.95 3.58
N TYR A 114 0.78 -12.14 4.02
CA TYR A 114 1.66 -13.04 4.72
C TYR A 114 1.37 -14.51 4.41
N ARG A 115 2.42 -15.32 4.51
CA ARG A 115 2.31 -16.79 4.48
C ARG A 115 3.02 -17.38 5.66
N ASP A 116 2.56 -18.56 6.04
CA ASP A 116 2.97 -19.20 7.25
C ASP A 116 3.32 -20.66 7.09
N VAL A 117 4.42 -21.02 7.74
CA VAL A 117 4.95 -22.38 7.69
C VAL A 117 5.36 -22.79 9.09
N VAL A 118 4.90 -23.98 9.50
CA VAL A 118 5.35 -24.60 10.75
C VAL A 118 6.71 -25.26 10.52
N LEU A 119 7.70 -24.85 11.32
CA LEU A 119 9.09 -25.30 11.21
C LEU A 119 9.56 -25.91 12.53
N ALA A 120 10.36 -26.97 12.39
CA ALA A 120 11.16 -27.51 13.49
C ALA A 120 12.48 -26.72 13.63
N PRO A 121 13.22 -26.87 14.75
CA PRO A 121 14.50 -26.18 14.92
C PRO A 121 15.50 -26.53 13.81
N GLY A 122 16.27 -25.54 13.38
CA GLY A 122 17.28 -25.69 12.33
C GLY A 122 17.48 -24.45 11.47
N LYS A 123 18.37 -24.56 10.49
CA LYS A 123 18.71 -23.49 9.55
C LYS A 123 17.97 -23.69 8.23
N TYR A 124 17.35 -22.64 7.75
CA TYR A 124 16.50 -22.64 6.58
C TYR A 124 16.90 -21.54 5.59
N THR A 125 16.75 -21.83 4.30
CA THR A 125 16.69 -20.82 3.24
C THR A 125 15.23 -20.68 2.82
N VAL A 126 14.69 -19.48 2.92
CA VAL A 126 13.33 -19.15 2.52
C VAL A 126 13.42 -18.25 1.30
N SER A 127 12.73 -18.61 0.22
CA SER A 127 12.75 -17.83 -1.02
C SER A 127 11.34 -17.58 -1.51
N LEU A 128 11.10 -16.38 -2.02
CA LEU A 128 9.83 -15.97 -2.61
C LEU A 128 10.10 -15.57 -4.06
N ALA A 129 9.50 -16.28 -5.01
CA ALA A 129 9.56 -15.94 -6.43
C ALA A 129 8.22 -15.34 -6.86
N LEU A 130 8.27 -14.21 -7.56
CA LEU A 130 7.12 -13.42 -8.01
C LEU A 130 7.08 -13.40 -9.55
N ARG A 131 5.88 -13.53 -10.11
CA ARG A 131 5.62 -13.51 -11.55
C ARG A 131 4.39 -12.64 -11.84
N SER A 132 4.49 -11.73 -12.80
CA SER A 132 3.36 -10.93 -13.29
C SER A 132 3.54 -10.74 -14.80
N GLY A 133 2.73 -11.43 -15.61
CA GLY A 133 2.95 -11.52 -17.06
C GLY A 133 4.34 -12.04 -17.41
N GLU A 134 5.16 -11.23 -18.09
CA GLU A 134 6.56 -11.56 -18.39
C GLU A 134 7.52 -11.15 -17.28
N LYS A 135 7.14 -10.16 -16.45
CA LYS A 135 7.97 -9.64 -15.37
C LYS A 135 8.23 -10.68 -14.28
N ARG A 136 9.43 -10.65 -13.71
CA ARG A 136 9.88 -11.56 -12.65
C ARG A 136 10.51 -10.79 -11.50
N GLY A 137 10.36 -11.31 -10.29
CA GLY A 137 11.13 -10.87 -9.13
C GLY A 137 11.41 -12.03 -8.18
N SER A 138 12.48 -11.96 -7.40
CA SER A 138 12.75 -12.97 -6.38
C SER A 138 13.53 -12.41 -5.19
N LEU A 139 13.20 -12.87 -3.99
CA LEU A 139 13.94 -12.59 -2.77
C LEU A 139 14.28 -13.87 -2.02
N SER A 140 15.36 -13.84 -1.25
CA SER A 140 15.80 -14.97 -0.43
C SER A 140 16.31 -14.48 0.92
N MET A 141 16.04 -15.26 1.96
CA MET A 141 16.38 -14.97 3.34
C MET A 141 16.84 -16.24 4.06
N LYS A 142 17.78 -16.08 4.98
CA LYS A 142 18.23 -17.16 5.87
C LYS A 142 17.51 -17.02 7.19
N VAL A 143 16.87 -18.10 7.63
CA VAL A 143 16.13 -18.16 8.89
C VAL A 143 16.73 -19.25 9.76
N GLU A 144 17.08 -18.91 11.00
CA GLU A 144 17.53 -19.87 12.00
C GLU A 144 16.42 -20.03 13.03
N VAL A 145 15.78 -21.20 13.01
CA VAL A 145 14.73 -21.57 13.98
C VAL A 145 15.43 -22.14 15.21
N PRO A 146 15.32 -21.47 16.37
CA PRO A 146 16.07 -21.88 17.55
C PRO A 146 15.42 -23.11 18.20
N ARG A 147 16.17 -23.72 19.12
CA ARG A 147 15.65 -24.79 19.99
C ARG A 147 15.58 -24.25 21.42
N GLU A 148 14.61 -23.38 21.67
CA GLU A 148 14.41 -22.81 23.00
C GLU A 148 13.39 -23.61 23.80
N ALA A 149 13.60 -23.64 25.11
CA ALA A 149 12.68 -24.17 26.10
C ALA A 149 12.69 -23.22 27.30
N GLY A 150 11.53 -22.98 27.92
CA GLY A 150 11.41 -22.08 29.06
C GLY A 150 11.09 -20.63 28.66
N PHE A 151 11.63 -19.67 29.41
CA PHE A 151 11.37 -18.24 29.22
C PHE A 151 12.05 -17.72 27.95
N SER A 152 11.23 -17.34 26.96
CA SER A 152 11.69 -16.93 25.62
C SER A 152 10.79 -15.87 25.02
N ALA A 153 11.11 -15.44 23.79
CA ALA A 153 10.28 -14.51 23.05
C ALA A 153 10.31 -14.78 21.54
N SER A 154 9.32 -14.26 20.83
CA SER A 154 9.29 -14.23 19.37
C SER A 154 10.35 -13.29 18.82
N ASP A 155 10.55 -13.32 17.50
CA ASP A 155 11.20 -12.20 16.82
C ASP A 155 10.42 -10.89 17.04
N VAL A 156 11.12 -9.76 16.91
CA VAL A 156 10.47 -8.45 16.84
C VAL A 156 9.77 -8.33 15.49
N MET A 157 8.55 -7.81 15.48
CA MET A 157 7.85 -7.40 14.29
C MET A 157 7.64 -5.89 14.31
N PHE A 158 8.08 -5.21 13.27
CA PHE A 158 7.70 -3.82 13.06
C PHE A 158 6.34 -3.75 12.40
N VAL A 159 5.54 -2.78 12.84
CA VAL A 159 4.20 -2.52 12.31
C VAL A 159 4.09 -1.05 11.93
N SER A 160 3.19 -0.73 11.01
CA SER A 160 2.92 0.64 10.60
C SER A 160 2.00 1.36 11.58
N GLY A 161 1.24 0.59 12.37
CA GLY A 161 0.31 1.10 13.38
C GLY A 161 -0.55 -0.01 13.97
N PHE A 162 -1.34 0.34 14.98
CA PHE A 162 -2.29 -0.54 15.66
C PHE A 162 -3.72 -0.07 15.40
N TYR A 163 -4.65 -1.00 15.35
CA TYR A 163 -6.08 -0.72 15.23
C TYR A 163 -6.72 -0.59 16.61
N GLU A 164 -7.68 0.33 16.74
CA GLU A 164 -8.51 0.43 17.94
C GLU A 164 -9.41 -0.79 18.13
N ASP A 165 -10.03 -1.28 17.05
CA ASP A 165 -10.70 -2.58 16.99
C ASP A 165 -9.78 -3.61 16.31
N PRO A 166 -9.21 -4.55 17.07
CA PRO A 166 -8.36 -5.60 16.51
C PRO A 166 -9.02 -6.45 15.43
N ASN A 167 -10.36 -6.56 15.42
CA ASN A 167 -11.08 -7.36 14.43
C ASN A 167 -11.17 -6.69 13.06
N ALA A 168 -10.98 -5.37 13.00
CA ALA A 168 -10.92 -4.61 11.76
C ALA A 168 -9.52 -4.61 11.13
N ALA A 169 -8.51 -5.16 11.83
CA ALA A 169 -7.14 -5.17 11.36
C ALA A 169 -6.88 -6.25 10.29
N PRO A 170 -5.98 -5.99 9.32
CA PRO A 170 -5.61 -6.98 8.30
C PRO A 170 -4.87 -8.19 8.90
N VAL A 171 -4.14 -7.96 9.98
CA VAL A 171 -3.47 -9.01 10.76
C VAL A 171 -3.79 -8.82 12.22
N ARG A 172 -4.13 -9.92 12.90
CA ARG A 172 -4.44 -9.96 14.33
C ARG A 172 -3.67 -11.07 15.02
N ARG A 173 -3.09 -10.76 16.19
CA ARG A 173 -2.47 -11.74 17.10
C ARG A 173 -3.04 -11.52 18.49
N GLY A 174 -3.80 -12.49 18.99
CA GLY A 174 -4.58 -12.33 20.23
C GLY A 174 -5.50 -11.12 20.14
N ASP A 175 -5.39 -10.21 21.10
CA ASP A 175 -6.20 -9.00 21.18
C ASP A 175 -5.52 -7.77 20.54
N VAL A 176 -4.49 -7.98 19.71
CA VAL A 176 -3.76 -6.90 19.04
C VAL A 176 -3.94 -7.01 17.53
N GLY A 177 -4.50 -5.97 16.91
CA GLY A 177 -4.62 -5.84 15.46
C GLY A 177 -3.67 -4.76 14.92
N PHE A 178 -3.00 -5.04 13.80
CA PHE A 178 -1.96 -4.16 13.23
C PHE A 178 -1.80 -4.33 11.72
N ILE A 179 -1.11 -3.37 11.09
CA ILE A 179 -0.56 -3.49 9.74
C ILE A 179 0.94 -3.83 9.83
N PRO A 180 1.40 -4.98 9.34
CA PRO A 180 2.83 -5.30 9.33
C PRO A 180 3.65 -4.31 8.48
N ASN A 181 4.91 -4.07 8.89
CA ASN A 181 5.85 -3.22 8.14
C ASN A 181 7.09 -4.04 7.70
N PRO A 182 6.97 -4.83 6.62
CA PRO A 182 8.07 -5.68 6.16
C PRO A 182 9.28 -4.90 5.61
N ALA A 183 9.12 -3.62 5.30
CA ALA A 183 10.22 -2.75 4.87
C ALA A 183 11.17 -2.36 6.01
N ARG A 184 10.72 -2.51 7.27
CA ARG A 184 11.43 -2.08 8.49
C ARG A 184 11.91 -0.63 8.39
N ALA A 185 11.12 0.22 7.76
CA ALA A 185 11.44 1.63 7.53
C ALA A 185 10.34 2.52 8.12
N PHE A 186 10.74 3.62 8.75
CA PHE A 186 9.86 4.56 9.42
C PHE A 186 10.10 6.00 8.92
N TRP A 187 9.04 6.60 8.35
CA TRP A 187 9.02 7.99 7.86
C TRP A 187 8.43 8.97 8.87
N GLY A 188 7.50 8.50 9.70
CA GLY A 188 6.93 9.29 10.79
C GLY A 188 7.87 9.42 11.98
N ASP A 189 7.40 10.15 12.98
CA ASP A 189 8.10 10.37 14.24
C ASP A 189 7.98 9.19 15.22
N THR A 190 7.24 8.15 14.85
CA THR A 190 6.87 7.05 15.74
C THR A 190 7.23 5.71 15.13
N LEU A 191 8.00 4.93 15.89
CA LEU A 191 8.26 3.51 15.63
C LEU A 191 7.25 2.68 16.39
N PHE A 192 6.61 1.71 15.74
CA PHE A 192 5.71 0.74 16.36
C PHE A 192 6.28 -0.67 16.26
N TYR A 193 6.20 -1.42 17.34
CA TYR A 193 6.76 -2.77 17.44
C TYR A 193 5.81 -3.72 18.17
N TYR A 194 5.93 -5.00 17.82
CA TYR A 194 5.22 -6.12 18.44
C TYR A 194 6.18 -7.29 18.67
N PHE A 195 6.03 -8.00 19.79
CA PHE A 195 6.59 -9.33 19.99
C PHE A 195 5.77 -10.10 21.04
N GLU A 196 5.98 -11.40 21.14
CA GLU A 196 5.35 -12.26 22.14
C GLU A 196 6.41 -12.79 23.11
N VAL A 197 6.06 -12.85 24.38
CA VAL A 197 6.88 -13.47 25.43
C VAL A 197 6.23 -14.79 25.81
N TYR A 198 7.04 -15.84 25.94
CA TYR A 198 6.61 -17.21 26.21
C TYR A 198 7.26 -17.75 27.48
N GLY A 199 6.72 -18.87 27.99
CA GLY A 199 7.28 -19.55 29.16
C GLY A 199 7.06 -18.80 30.46
N MET A 200 6.07 -17.91 30.53
CA MET A 200 5.74 -17.12 31.73
C MET A 200 4.93 -17.94 32.75
N SER A 201 5.47 -19.08 33.15
CA SER A 201 4.72 -20.06 33.93
C SER A 201 4.32 -19.59 35.34
N GLY A 202 3.03 -19.79 35.66
CA GLY A 202 2.51 -20.37 36.90
C GLY A 202 2.51 -19.56 38.20
N ASP A 203 3.29 -18.50 38.32
CA ASP A 203 3.24 -17.61 39.48
C ASP A 203 2.39 -16.36 39.19
N SER A 204 1.83 -15.74 40.24
CA SER A 204 1.21 -14.40 40.14
C SER A 204 2.26 -13.29 40.06
N GLY A 205 3.43 -13.61 39.49
CA GLY A 205 4.60 -12.77 39.43
C GLY A 205 4.46 -11.64 38.41
N LYS A 206 5.56 -10.91 38.26
CA LYS A 206 5.67 -9.76 37.36
C LYS A 206 6.88 -9.93 36.46
N TYR A 207 6.86 -9.27 35.33
CA TYR A 207 8.00 -9.14 34.44
C TYR A 207 8.22 -7.67 34.10
N VAL A 208 9.42 -7.34 33.64
CA VAL A 208 9.80 -5.98 33.22
C VAL A 208 10.13 -6.01 31.75
N VAL A 209 9.63 -5.01 31.01
CA VAL A 209 10.00 -4.77 29.61
C VAL A 209 10.67 -3.42 29.51
N THR A 210 11.81 -3.37 28.83
CA THR A 210 12.49 -2.13 28.44
C THR A 210 12.82 -2.19 26.97
N ALA A 211 12.34 -1.23 26.19
CA ALA A 211 12.71 -1.03 24.80
C ALA A 211 13.68 0.15 24.64
N ALA A 212 14.59 0.05 23.67
CA ALA A 212 15.59 1.05 23.33
C ALA A 212 15.83 1.10 21.81
N VAL A 213 16.38 2.23 21.35
CA VAL A 213 16.97 2.36 20.03
C VAL A 213 18.46 2.60 20.21
N GLU A 214 19.28 1.73 19.65
CA GLU A 214 20.74 1.87 19.61
C GLU A 214 21.19 2.45 18.27
N GLY A 215 22.18 3.33 18.32
CA GLY A 215 22.84 3.89 17.14
C GLY A 215 23.77 2.88 16.46
N PRO A 216 24.37 3.26 15.31
CA PRO A 216 25.35 2.41 14.60
C PRO A 216 26.58 2.04 15.45
N ASP A 217 26.89 2.81 16.49
CA ASP A 217 27.98 2.53 17.44
C ASP A 217 27.57 1.59 18.59
N GLY A 218 26.33 1.08 18.58
CA GLY A 218 25.78 0.18 19.60
C GLY A 218 25.37 0.87 20.90
N LYS A 219 25.39 2.21 20.96
CA LYS A 219 24.97 2.94 22.17
C LYS A 219 23.49 3.26 22.13
N PRO A 220 22.78 3.20 23.28
CA PRO A 220 21.38 3.60 23.35
C PRO A 220 21.26 5.12 23.09
N LEU A 221 20.49 5.48 22.08
CA LEU A 221 20.11 6.86 21.75
C LEU A 221 18.75 7.22 22.37
N LEU A 222 17.84 6.25 22.44
CA LEU A 222 16.52 6.40 23.03
C LEU A 222 16.22 5.16 23.90
N ALA A 223 15.52 5.35 25.01
CA ALA A 223 15.05 4.25 25.85
C ALA A 223 13.70 4.59 26.49
N THR A 224 12.86 3.58 26.58
CA THR A 224 11.64 3.62 27.38
C THR A 224 11.97 3.48 28.86
N LYS A 225 11.06 3.94 29.75
CA LYS A 225 11.15 3.60 31.16
C LYS A 225 10.85 2.10 31.34
N PRO A 226 11.56 1.39 32.24
CA PRO A 226 11.22 0.01 32.56
C PRO A 226 9.76 -0.10 32.98
N THR A 227 9.00 -0.96 32.29
CA THR A 227 7.57 -1.13 32.53
C THR A 227 7.34 -2.47 33.23
N VAL A 228 6.89 -2.43 34.48
CA VAL A 228 6.57 -3.62 35.27
C VAL A 228 5.14 -4.06 34.97
N LYS A 229 4.95 -5.32 34.54
CA LYS A 229 3.65 -5.88 34.16
C LYS A 229 3.35 -7.18 34.91
N PRO A 230 2.08 -7.45 35.29
CA PRO A 230 1.71 -8.73 35.88
C PRO A 230 1.68 -9.84 34.82
N LYS A 231 2.12 -11.04 35.18
CA LYS A 231 1.90 -12.24 34.34
C LYS A 231 0.41 -12.59 34.38
N ARG A 232 -0.22 -12.74 33.21
CA ARG A 232 -1.65 -13.07 33.07
C ARG A 232 -1.92 -14.47 32.50
N GLY A 233 -0.85 -15.19 32.16
CA GLY A 233 -0.86 -16.51 31.54
C GLY A 233 0.55 -16.90 31.15
N GLU A 234 0.68 -18.02 30.43
CA GLU A 234 1.98 -18.54 29.98
C GLU A 234 2.61 -17.69 28.85
N THR A 235 1.80 -16.86 28.21
CA THR A 235 2.19 -15.97 27.11
C THR A 235 1.68 -14.55 27.31
N ALA A 236 2.38 -13.57 26.75
CA ALA A 236 1.95 -12.18 26.72
C ALA A 236 2.37 -11.54 25.39
N ALA A 237 1.45 -10.76 24.84
CA ALA A 237 1.70 -9.90 23.70
C ALA A 237 2.24 -8.55 24.17
N GLU A 238 3.34 -8.12 23.57
CA GLU A 238 4.00 -6.84 23.83
C GLU A 238 3.90 -5.96 22.59
N ALA A 239 2.94 -5.04 22.62
CA ALA A 239 2.76 -4.01 21.60
C ALA A 239 3.19 -2.65 22.17
N GLY A 240 4.00 -1.90 21.42
CA GLY A 240 4.52 -0.62 21.90
C GLY A 240 4.85 0.37 20.80
N LYS A 241 5.12 1.60 21.24
CA LYS A 241 5.55 2.71 20.39
C LYS A 241 6.71 3.47 21.00
N MET A 242 7.62 3.98 20.16
CA MET A 242 8.72 4.84 20.56
C MET A 242 8.74 6.09 19.68
N ASN A 243 8.88 7.26 20.30
CA ASN A 243 9.11 8.50 19.56
C ASN A 243 10.56 8.52 19.07
N ILE A 244 10.73 8.56 17.75
CA ILE A 244 11.99 8.60 17.01
C ILE A 244 12.18 9.94 16.27
N SER A 245 11.41 10.99 16.60
CA SER A 245 11.52 12.32 15.99
C SER A 245 12.93 12.91 16.08
N ALA A 246 13.63 12.65 17.18
CA ALA A 246 14.97 13.15 17.45
C ALA A 246 16.08 12.40 16.67
N LEU A 247 15.76 11.28 16.02
CA LEU A 247 16.73 10.52 15.24
C LEU A 247 16.89 11.15 13.85
N ALA A 248 18.15 11.33 13.43
CA ALA A 248 18.46 11.65 12.05
C ALA A 248 18.11 10.46 11.12
N GLN A 249 18.02 10.73 9.82
CA GLN A 249 17.94 9.67 8.81
C GLN A 249 19.13 8.71 8.95
N GLY A 250 18.87 7.40 8.89
CA GLY A 250 19.92 6.39 9.05
C GLY A 250 19.38 5.01 9.42
N GLU A 251 20.30 4.07 9.60
CA GLU A 251 20.01 2.72 10.11
C GLU A 251 20.27 2.67 11.62
N TYR A 252 19.38 1.98 12.33
CA TYR A 252 19.40 1.87 13.78
C TYR A 252 19.04 0.44 14.20
N MET A 253 19.32 0.11 15.46
CA MET A 253 18.91 -1.16 16.05
C MET A 253 17.82 -0.92 17.08
N PHE A 254 16.65 -1.54 16.91
CA PHE A 254 15.69 -1.66 18.00
C PHE A 254 16.16 -2.78 18.93
N VAL A 255 16.06 -2.56 20.24
CA VAL A 255 16.38 -3.53 21.26
C VAL A 255 15.26 -3.59 22.29
N ALA A 256 14.83 -4.79 22.66
CA ALA A 256 13.97 -5.00 23.82
C ALA A 256 14.61 -5.99 24.80
N GLU A 257 14.63 -5.65 26.07
CA GLU A 257 15.03 -6.55 27.16
C GLU A 257 13.81 -6.85 28.03
N ILE A 258 13.57 -8.14 28.25
CA ILE A 258 12.50 -8.64 29.10
C ILE A 258 13.11 -9.43 30.24
N VAL A 259 12.70 -9.12 31.47
CA VAL A 259 13.19 -9.75 32.69
C VAL A 259 12.03 -10.31 33.50
N ASP A 260 12.04 -11.61 33.77
CA ASP A 260 11.13 -12.22 34.74
C ASP A 260 11.58 -11.86 36.17
N LEU A 261 10.72 -11.20 36.96
CA LEU A 261 11.12 -10.74 38.30
C LEU A 261 11.15 -11.84 39.35
N ALA A 262 10.52 -12.99 39.10
CA ALA A 262 10.51 -14.10 40.02
C ALA A 262 11.74 -15.00 39.83
N THR A 263 12.09 -15.31 38.57
CA THR A 263 13.22 -16.20 38.25
C THR A 263 14.52 -15.44 37.99
N GLY A 264 14.45 -14.17 37.62
CA GLY A 264 15.58 -13.37 37.16
C GLY A 264 16.04 -13.70 35.74
N GLU A 265 15.33 -14.58 35.02
CA GLU A 265 15.59 -14.92 33.63
C GLU A 265 15.41 -13.70 32.73
N ARG A 266 16.17 -13.67 31.64
CA ARG A 266 16.23 -12.54 30.72
C ARG A 266 16.20 -13.01 29.28
N VAL A 267 15.46 -12.29 28.45
CA VAL A 267 15.52 -12.43 27.00
C VAL A 267 15.78 -11.05 26.39
N LYS A 268 16.72 -10.99 25.44
CA LYS A 268 17.05 -9.78 24.68
C LYS A 268 16.69 -10.02 23.22
N LEU A 269 15.85 -9.13 22.70
CA LEU A 269 15.46 -9.06 21.30
C LEU A 269 16.16 -7.89 20.64
N GLN A 270 16.50 -8.04 19.37
CA GLN A 270 17.07 -6.97 18.57
C GLN A 270 16.63 -7.07 17.12
N LYS A 271 16.32 -5.94 16.50
CA LYS A 271 15.96 -5.90 15.07
C LYS A 271 16.37 -4.57 14.42
N PRO A 272 17.10 -4.61 13.30
CA PRO A 272 17.49 -3.40 12.58
C PRO A 272 16.30 -2.75 11.87
N PHE A 273 16.30 -1.42 11.82
CA PHE A 273 15.33 -0.62 11.09
C PHE A 273 15.96 0.66 10.53
N ALA A 274 15.29 1.30 9.58
CA ALA A 274 15.72 2.58 9.03
C ALA A 274 14.78 3.73 9.42
N ARG A 275 15.36 4.86 9.82
CA ARG A 275 14.70 6.17 9.82
C ARG A 275 14.89 6.78 8.43
N LYS A 276 13.79 7.08 7.76
CA LYS A 276 13.78 7.75 6.44
C LYS A 276 13.08 9.10 6.55
N THR A 277 13.36 10.03 5.65
CA THR A 277 12.62 11.30 5.58
C THR A 277 11.49 11.17 4.57
N GLU A 278 10.40 11.92 4.73
CA GLU A 278 9.30 11.92 3.76
C GLU A 278 9.70 12.46 2.39
N MET A 279 10.75 13.27 2.35
CA MET A 279 11.37 13.72 1.11
C MET A 279 11.83 12.54 0.25
N ASP A 280 12.28 11.43 0.87
CA ASP A 280 12.66 10.21 0.15
C ASP A 280 11.46 9.43 -0.40
N ARG A 281 10.28 9.53 0.21
CA ARG A 281 9.05 8.87 -0.26
C ARG A 281 8.52 9.57 -1.52
N TYR A 282 8.45 10.89 -1.50
CA TYR A 282 7.91 11.67 -2.62
C TYR A 282 8.93 11.88 -3.75
N ALA A 283 10.23 11.99 -3.47
CA ALA A 283 11.24 12.21 -4.51
C ALA A 283 11.37 11.05 -5.51
N ALA A 284 10.96 9.84 -5.14
CA ALA A 284 11.01 8.67 -6.01
C ALA A 284 9.80 8.56 -6.97
N ASP A 285 8.74 9.35 -6.79
CA ASP A 285 7.55 9.28 -7.65
C ASP A 285 7.66 10.16 -8.88
N PRO A 286 7.58 9.63 -10.10
CA PRO A 286 7.49 10.42 -11.30
C PRO A 286 6.08 10.96 -11.56
N ILE A 287 5.01 10.49 -10.90
CA ILE A 287 3.73 11.22 -10.89
C ILE A 287 3.92 12.59 -10.24
N ARG A 288 4.87 12.73 -9.31
CA ARG A 288 5.25 14.03 -8.75
C ARG A 288 5.72 15.03 -9.77
N SER A 289 6.34 14.55 -10.85
CA SER A 289 6.77 15.38 -11.98
C SER A 289 5.65 15.64 -13.00
N PHE A 290 4.55 14.90 -12.93
CA PHE A 290 3.37 15.08 -13.77
C PHE A 290 2.48 16.17 -13.17
N ILE A 291 2.78 17.43 -13.50
CA ILE A 291 2.06 18.61 -12.98
C ILE A 291 1.22 19.30 -14.06
N ASP A 292 1.18 18.75 -15.28
CA ASP A 292 0.61 19.35 -16.49
C ASP A 292 -0.84 19.85 -16.35
N TYR A 293 -1.63 19.20 -15.50
CA TYR A 293 -3.04 19.54 -15.29
C TYR A 293 -3.30 20.48 -14.10
N LEU A 294 -2.26 20.78 -13.31
CA LEU A 294 -2.36 21.58 -12.08
C LEU A 294 -1.50 22.85 -12.14
N ALA A 295 -0.39 22.81 -12.87
CA ALA A 295 0.54 23.91 -12.98
C ALA A 295 -0.03 25.01 -13.87
N THR A 296 0.13 26.26 -13.43
CA THR A 296 -0.08 27.43 -14.27
C THR A 296 0.94 27.48 -15.43
N GLN A 297 0.68 28.32 -16.43
CA GLN A 297 1.62 28.51 -17.54
C GLN A 297 2.98 29.02 -17.05
N GLU A 298 2.97 29.91 -16.05
CA GLU A 298 4.15 30.44 -15.39
C GLU A 298 4.91 29.34 -14.61
N GLU A 299 4.22 28.57 -13.76
CA GLU A 299 4.83 27.44 -13.02
C GLU A 299 5.41 26.39 -13.98
N MET A 300 4.75 26.13 -15.10
CA MET A 300 5.25 25.19 -16.11
C MET A 300 6.48 25.73 -16.86
N LYS A 301 6.53 27.04 -17.11
CA LYS A 301 7.71 27.69 -17.68
C LYS A 301 8.90 27.63 -16.72
N GLU A 302 8.67 27.87 -15.43
CA GLU A 302 9.68 27.74 -14.37
C GLU A 302 10.18 26.30 -14.26
N PHE A 303 9.29 25.31 -14.21
CA PHE A 303 9.67 23.89 -14.14
C PHE A 303 10.50 23.45 -15.36
N LYS A 304 10.15 23.92 -16.56
CA LYS A 304 10.90 23.67 -17.79
C LYS A 304 12.26 24.36 -17.82
N ALA A 305 12.42 25.46 -17.10
CA ALA A 305 13.67 26.23 -17.02
C ALA A 305 14.70 25.66 -16.02
N CYS A 306 14.28 24.76 -15.10
CA CYS A 306 15.19 24.08 -14.19
C CYS A 306 16.25 23.26 -14.95
N ALA A 307 17.53 23.58 -14.72
CA ALA A 307 18.65 23.11 -15.51
C ALA A 307 19.17 21.73 -15.07
N ASN A 308 18.92 21.34 -13.83
CA ASN A 308 19.41 20.08 -13.26
C ASN A 308 18.33 19.38 -12.39
N PRO A 309 18.52 18.08 -12.11
CA PRO A 309 17.56 17.30 -11.31
C PRO A 309 17.32 17.86 -9.90
N LEU A 310 18.33 18.49 -9.28
CA LEU A 310 18.22 19.06 -7.93
C LEU A 310 17.30 20.29 -7.93
N GLU A 311 17.43 21.17 -8.92
CA GLU A 311 16.53 22.32 -9.12
C GLU A 311 15.10 21.88 -9.40
N ARG A 312 14.92 20.83 -10.23
CA ARG A 312 13.60 20.26 -10.49
C ARG A 312 12.97 19.68 -9.22
N GLN A 313 13.76 18.98 -8.42
CA GLN A 313 13.29 18.42 -7.16
C GLN A 313 12.85 19.53 -6.19
N ALA A 314 13.68 20.55 -6.01
CA ALA A 314 13.36 21.70 -5.15
C ALA A 314 12.11 22.46 -5.64
N PHE A 315 11.93 22.59 -6.97
CA PHE A 315 10.69 23.15 -7.53
C PHE A 315 9.48 22.30 -7.17
N LEU A 316 9.55 20.98 -7.35
CA LEU A 316 8.45 20.07 -7.03
C LEU A 316 8.13 20.06 -5.53
N ASP A 317 9.14 20.12 -4.67
CA ASP A 317 8.95 20.24 -3.22
C ASP A 317 8.14 21.49 -2.87
N ALA A 318 8.53 22.65 -3.43
CA ALA A 318 7.80 23.90 -3.23
C ALA A 318 6.39 23.88 -3.87
N PHE A 319 6.27 23.30 -5.06
CA PHE A 319 5.01 23.22 -5.82
C PHE A 319 3.93 22.46 -5.04
N TRP A 320 4.31 21.31 -4.47
CA TRP A 320 3.40 20.45 -3.71
C TRP A 320 3.15 20.98 -2.30
N ALA A 321 4.19 21.49 -1.60
CA ALA A 321 4.01 22.11 -0.28
C ALA A 321 3.07 23.32 -0.31
N LYS A 322 3.07 24.11 -1.39
CA LYS A 322 2.12 25.22 -1.57
C LYS A 322 0.66 24.76 -1.69
N ARG A 323 0.43 23.51 -2.08
CA ARG A 323 -0.89 22.90 -2.31
C ARG A 323 -1.30 21.93 -1.21
N ASP A 324 -0.54 21.91 -0.10
CA ASP A 324 -0.83 21.08 1.06
C ASP A 324 -2.01 21.63 1.88
N PRO A 325 -3.14 20.91 1.99
CA PRO A 325 -4.30 21.38 2.74
C PRO A 325 -4.08 21.40 4.25
N ASP A 326 -3.28 20.47 4.79
CA ASP A 326 -2.97 20.40 6.22
C ASP A 326 -1.46 20.21 6.46
N PRO A 327 -0.68 21.30 6.51
CA PRO A 327 0.76 21.23 6.80
C PRO A 327 1.10 20.70 8.20
N SER A 328 0.11 20.44 9.06
CA SER A 328 0.31 19.84 10.38
C SER A 328 0.39 18.31 10.32
N THR A 329 -0.09 17.70 9.24
CA THR A 329 0.18 16.30 8.94
C THR A 329 1.49 16.18 8.17
N PRO A 330 2.16 15.02 8.27
CA PRO A 330 3.37 14.77 7.47
C PRO A 330 3.03 14.50 5.99
N GLN A 331 1.83 14.03 5.69
CA GLN A 331 1.40 13.65 4.34
C GLN A 331 0.74 14.83 3.63
N ASN A 332 1.11 15.07 2.37
CA ASN A 332 0.39 16.04 1.55
C ASN A 332 -0.88 15.40 0.96
N GLU A 333 -2.04 15.66 1.59
CA GLU A 333 -3.28 14.98 1.18
C GLU A 333 -3.72 15.36 -0.25
N PHE A 334 -3.40 16.58 -0.70
CA PHE A 334 -3.71 17.01 -2.05
C PHE A 334 -2.92 16.24 -3.10
N TYR A 335 -1.62 16.04 -2.85
CA TYR A 335 -0.77 15.22 -3.70
C TYR A 335 -1.28 13.78 -3.75
N ASP A 336 -1.60 13.19 -2.60
CA ASP A 336 -2.10 11.83 -2.51
C ASP A 336 -3.39 11.67 -3.33
N ALA A 337 -4.32 12.62 -3.20
CA ALA A 337 -5.56 12.67 -3.98
C ALA A 337 -5.33 12.90 -5.49
N PHE A 338 -4.37 13.74 -5.87
CA PHE A 338 -4.02 13.96 -7.27
C PHE A 338 -3.43 12.70 -7.89
N ALA A 339 -2.42 12.15 -7.22
CA ALA A 339 -1.67 11.05 -7.73
C ALA A 339 -2.58 9.80 -7.84
N LEU A 340 -3.53 9.61 -6.91
CA LEU A 340 -4.63 8.64 -7.03
C LEU A 340 -5.36 8.73 -8.36
N ARG A 341 -5.83 9.93 -8.71
CA ARG A 341 -6.61 10.13 -9.93
C ARG A 341 -5.78 9.84 -11.18
N VAL A 342 -4.47 10.11 -11.14
CA VAL A 342 -3.55 9.76 -12.22
C VAL A 342 -3.47 8.26 -12.44
N ARG A 343 -3.37 7.46 -11.36
CA ARG A 343 -3.33 5.99 -11.47
C ARG A 343 -4.65 5.41 -11.91
N TYR A 344 -5.76 5.89 -11.34
CA TYR A 344 -7.08 5.49 -11.77
C TYR A 344 -7.24 5.72 -13.28
N ALA A 345 -6.79 6.88 -13.77
CA ALA A 345 -6.82 7.17 -15.19
C ALA A 345 -5.98 6.16 -15.97
N ASP A 346 -4.74 5.91 -15.58
CA ASP A 346 -3.88 4.92 -16.24
C ASP A 346 -4.43 3.49 -16.21
N GLU A 347 -5.12 3.09 -15.15
CA GLU A 347 -5.71 1.76 -15.05
C GLU A 347 -6.95 1.60 -15.93
N HIS A 348 -7.85 2.58 -15.88
CA HIS A 348 -9.19 2.45 -16.46
C HIS A 348 -9.34 3.08 -17.85
N PHE A 349 -8.49 4.05 -18.20
CA PHE A 349 -8.61 4.82 -19.44
C PHE A 349 -7.40 4.66 -20.36
N SER A 350 -6.49 3.73 -20.08
CA SER A 350 -5.38 3.42 -20.99
C SER A 350 -5.83 2.74 -22.26
N GLN A 351 -5.10 3.04 -23.34
CA GLN A 351 -5.26 2.46 -24.67
C GLN A 351 -3.95 1.79 -25.09
N ILE A 352 -3.98 0.99 -26.17
CA ILE A 352 -2.86 0.12 -26.61
C ILE A 352 -1.50 0.84 -26.63
N ASN A 353 -1.45 2.13 -27.01
CA ASN A 353 -0.22 2.92 -27.08
C ASN A 353 -0.29 4.26 -26.34
N ARG A 354 -1.21 4.42 -25.38
CA ARG A 354 -1.42 5.69 -24.67
C ARG A 354 -1.87 5.44 -23.24
N LEU A 355 -1.07 5.90 -22.27
CA LEU A 355 -1.46 5.86 -20.86
C LEU A 355 -2.71 6.70 -20.63
N GLY A 356 -3.58 6.22 -19.74
CA GLY A 356 -4.87 6.84 -19.48
C GLY A 356 -4.77 8.27 -18.94
N ARG A 357 -3.73 8.64 -18.19
CA ARG A 357 -3.47 10.03 -17.79
C ARG A 357 -3.37 11.01 -18.97
N TYR A 358 -3.08 10.52 -20.17
CA TYR A 358 -3.01 11.31 -21.39
C TYR A 358 -4.28 11.25 -22.24
N THR A 359 -5.30 10.47 -21.88
CA THR A 359 -6.57 10.42 -22.63
C THR A 359 -7.51 11.53 -22.16
N ASP A 360 -8.56 11.81 -22.94
CA ASP A 360 -9.53 12.85 -22.57
C ASP A 360 -10.30 12.49 -21.29
N MET A 361 -10.74 11.24 -21.17
CA MET A 361 -11.38 10.76 -19.94
C MET A 361 -10.43 10.86 -18.75
N GLY A 362 -9.15 10.49 -18.91
CA GLY A 362 -8.16 10.64 -17.87
C GLY A 362 -7.86 12.09 -17.49
N ARG A 363 -7.75 13.00 -18.47
CA ARG A 363 -7.58 14.45 -18.23
C ARG A 363 -8.71 14.99 -17.36
N ILE A 364 -9.97 14.73 -17.74
CA ILE A 364 -11.14 15.21 -16.99
C ILE A 364 -11.17 14.59 -15.59
N TYR A 365 -10.94 13.28 -15.47
CA TYR A 365 -10.93 12.58 -14.18
C TYR A 365 -9.81 13.10 -13.26
N ILE A 366 -8.62 13.37 -13.78
CA ILE A 366 -7.50 13.89 -12.98
C ILE A 366 -7.79 15.30 -12.50
N LYS A 367 -8.31 16.18 -13.35
CA LYS A 367 -8.60 17.57 -12.97
C LYS A 367 -9.74 17.66 -11.97
N TYR A 368 -10.82 16.92 -12.18
CA TYR A 368 -12.08 17.14 -11.48
C TYR A 368 -12.50 16.00 -10.53
N GLY A 369 -11.77 14.88 -10.53
CA GLY A 369 -12.11 13.70 -9.74
C GLY A 369 -13.18 12.83 -10.39
N PRO A 370 -13.72 11.84 -9.66
CA PRO A 370 -14.78 10.98 -10.17
C PRO A 370 -16.05 11.79 -10.47
N PRO A 371 -16.74 11.51 -11.59
CA PRO A 371 -18.05 12.09 -11.86
C PRO A 371 -19.09 11.56 -10.87
N ASP A 372 -20.11 12.37 -10.59
CA ASP A 372 -21.23 11.98 -9.74
C ASP A 372 -22.14 10.96 -10.45
N GLU A 373 -22.32 11.14 -11.77
CA GLU A 373 -23.14 10.25 -12.60
C GLU A 373 -22.43 9.85 -13.88
N ILE A 374 -22.61 8.57 -14.27
CA ILE A 374 -22.09 8.02 -15.52
C ILE A 374 -23.26 7.38 -16.27
N THR A 375 -23.59 7.94 -17.44
CA THR A 375 -24.55 7.32 -18.36
C THR A 375 -23.79 6.71 -19.54
N ARG A 376 -24.04 5.43 -19.79
CA ARG A 376 -23.50 4.70 -20.95
C ARG A 376 -24.66 4.38 -21.87
N GLU A 377 -24.63 4.89 -23.10
CA GLU A 377 -25.61 4.50 -24.09
C GLU A 377 -24.96 3.55 -25.09
N GLU A 378 -25.30 2.26 -24.98
CA GLU A 378 -24.96 1.27 -25.99
C GLU A 378 -25.79 1.55 -27.24
N ALA A 379 -25.11 1.75 -28.36
CA ALA A 379 -25.76 2.12 -29.61
C ALA A 379 -26.81 1.10 -30.10
N PRO A 380 -28.09 1.46 -30.25
CA PRO A 380 -29.02 0.66 -31.04
C PRO A 380 -28.82 0.99 -32.53
N LYS A 381 -28.17 0.09 -33.27
CA LYS A 381 -28.13 -0.08 -34.75
C LYS A 381 -27.94 1.13 -35.70
N ALA A 382 -27.84 2.36 -35.20
CA ALA A 382 -27.59 3.59 -35.97
C ALA A 382 -26.91 4.70 -35.13
N ARG A 383 -26.63 4.47 -33.84
CA ARG A 383 -25.92 5.42 -32.96
C ARG A 383 -24.44 5.01 -32.80
N ARG A 384 -23.55 5.92 -32.43
CA ARG A 384 -22.21 5.57 -31.91
C ARG A 384 -22.28 5.50 -30.38
N ALA A 385 -21.55 4.57 -29.77
CA ALA A 385 -21.53 4.45 -28.31
C ALA A 385 -20.90 5.70 -27.70
N TYR A 386 -21.50 6.22 -26.64
CA TYR A 386 -20.97 7.36 -25.90
C TYR A 386 -21.10 7.15 -24.39
N ILE A 387 -20.25 7.86 -23.66
CA ILE A 387 -20.22 7.92 -22.20
C ILE A 387 -20.44 9.38 -21.81
N ARG A 388 -21.45 9.64 -20.98
CA ARG A 388 -21.72 10.95 -20.40
C ARG A 388 -21.31 10.94 -18.94
N TRP A 389 -20.52 11.94 -18.54
CA TRP A 389 -20.15 12.21 -17.15
C TRP A 389 -20.80 13.51 -16.70
N HIS A 390 -21.40 13.48 -15.51
CA HIS A 390 -22.01 14.66 -14.89
C HIS A 390 -21.41 14.92 -13.51
N TYR A 391 -21.12 16.20 -13.24
CA TYR A 391 -20.63 16.70 -11.96
C TYR A 391 -21.67 17.68 -11.40
N ASN A 392 -22.37 17.25 -10.35
CA ASN A 392 -23.57 17.87 -9.81
C ASN A 392 -23.31 19.28 -9.27
N ILE A 393 -22.19 19.48 -8.56
CA ILE A 393 -21.90 20.73 -7.84
C ILE A 393 -21.71 21.89 -8.83
N GLN A 394 -20.98 21.65 -9.93
CA GLN A 394 -20.70 22.67 -10.95
C GLN A 394 -21.71 22.63 -12.11
N ASN A 395 -22.58 21.62 -12.13
CA ASN A 395 -23.42 21.26 -13.26
C ASN A 395 -22.62 21.12 -14.57
N TRP A 396 -21.45 20.49 -14.47
CA TRP A 396 -20.62 20.20 -15.63
C TRP A 396 -21.00 18.88 -16.27
N GLU A 397 -21.11 18.88 -17.59
CA GLU A 397 -21.32 17.70 -18.39
C GLU A 397 -20.15 17.53 -19.36
N PHE A 398 -19.70 16.28 -19.49
CA PHE A 398 -18.69 15.87 -20.45
C PHE A 398 -19.22 14.68 -21.23
N LEU A 399 -19.20 14.78 -22.56
CA LEU A 399 -19.57 13.70 -23.45
C LEU A 399 -18.32 13.14 -24.09
N PHE A 400 -18.13 11.83 -23.95
CA PHE A 400 -17.05 11.10 -24.60
C PHE A 400 -17.61 10.11 -25.60
N ALA A 401 -17.08 10.11 -26.82
CA ALA A 401 -17.48 9.16 -27.85
C ALA A 401 -16.27 8.51 -28.51
N ASP A 402 -16.46 7.30 -29.00
CA ASP A 402 -15.47 6.58 -29.80
C ASP A 402 -15.89 6.61 -31.27
N PRO A 403 -15.46 7.64 -32.03
CA PRO A 403 -15.93 7.83 -33.40
C PRO A 403 -15.49 6.71 -34.35
N ASN A 404 -14.40 6.01 -34.02
CA ASN A 404 -13.77 5.03 -34.90
C ASN A 404 -14.00 3.58 -34.45
N ASN A 405 -14.77 3.36 -33.37
CA ASN A 405 -14.95 2.06 -32.72
C ASN A 405 -13.61 1.38 -32.37
N THR A 406 -12.61 2.17 -31.97
CA THR A 406 -11.25 1.69 -31.62
C THR A 406 -11.08 1.44 -30.12
N GLY A 407 -12.08 1.79 -29.32
CA GLY A 407 -12.02 1.95 -27.87
C GLY A 407 -11.48 3.32 -27.42
N GLU A 408 -11.18 4.24 -28.34
CA GLU A 408 -10.64 5.57 -28.02
C GLU A 408 -11.77 6.59 -27.80
N TYR A 409 -12.19 6.73 -26.55
CA TYR A 409 -13.16 7.74 -26.14
C TYR A 409 -12.51 9.13 -26.09
N GLN A 410 -12.95 10.02 -26.98
CA GLN A 410 -12.51 11.41 -27.09
C GLN A 410 -13.57 12.34 -26.52
N LEU A 411 -13.15 13.48 -25.95
CA LEU A 411 -14.09 14.51 -25.49
C LEU A 411 -14.72 15.19 -26.70
N VAL A 412 -16.04 15.06 -26.83
CA VAL A 412 -16.80 15.59 -27.97
C VAL A 412 -17.71 16.74 -27.58
N TYR A 413 -18.04 16.86 -26.29
CA TYR A 413 -18.79 17.99 -25.76
C TYR A 413 -18.40 18.27 -24.31
N SER A 414 -18.38 19.56 -23.94
CA SER A 414 -18.25 19.98 -22.54
C SER A 414 -19.04 21.26 -22.27
N THR A 415 -19.74 21.32 -21.12
CA THR A 415 -20.28 22.59 -20.61
C THR A 415 -19.23 23.42 -19.85
N ASN A 416 -18.08 22.83 -19.49
CA ASN A 416 -16.97 23.55 -18.90
C ASN A 416 -16.17 24.27 -20.00
N ARG A 417 -16.20 25.61 -19.99
CA ARG A 417 -15.56 26.46 -21.01
C ARG A 417 -14.03 26.34 -21.07
N GLU A 418 -13.41 25.85 -20.00
CA GLU A 418 -11.97 25.59 -19.96
C GLU A 418 -11.60 24.25 -20.61
N GLU A 419 -12.57 23.36 -20.81
CA GLU A 419 -12.37 22.01 -21.36
C GLU A 419 -12.93 21.91 -22.78
N ARG A 420 -12.10 22.25 -23.76
CA ARG A 420 -12.53 22.20 -25.16
C ARG A 420 -12.56 20.75 -25.69
N PRO A 421 -13.60 20.37 -26.46
CA PRO A 421 -13.64 19.10 -27.18
C PRO A 421 -12.45 18.92 -28.13
N THR A 422 -11.93 17.71 -28.19
CA THR A 422 -10.69 17.37 -28.93
C THR A 422 -10.92 17.36 -30.44
N LEU A 423 -12.16 17.14 -30.89
CA LEU A 423 -12.51 17.07 -32.32
C LEU A 423 -12.97 18.40 -32.94
N PHE A 424 -13.20 19.45 -32.14
CA PHE A 424 -13.73 20.73 -32.64
C PHE A 424 -13.06 21.92 -31.93
N TYR A 425 -11.89 22.32 -32.42
CA TYR A 425 -11.15 23.47 -31.86
C TYR A 425 -11.81 24.84 -32.16
N ASP A 426 -12.76 24.92 -33.11
CA ASP A 426 -13.17 26.19 -33.74
C ASP A 426 -14.64 26.63 -33.55
N LYS A 427 -15.47 25.98 -32.72
CA LYS A 427 -16.85 26.45 -32.47
C LYS A 427 -17.16 26.59 -30.96
N PRO A 428 -17.69 27.74 -30.48
CA PRO A 428 -18.13 27.90 -29.10
C PRO A 428 -19.36 27.03 -28.81
N PRO A 429 -19.59 26.65 -27.54
CA PRO A 429 -20.72 25.82 -27.12
C PRO A 429 -21.99 26.68 -27.12
N GLU A 430 -22.52 26.97 -28.30
CA GLU A 430 -23.84 27.61 -28.44
C GLU A 430 -24.98 26.58 -28.54
N LYS A 431 -24.64 25.28 -28.54
CA LYS A 431 -25.57 24.18 -28.75
C LYS A 431 -25.79 23.34 -27.50
N THR A 432 -27.00 22.79 -27.37
CA THR A 432 -27.32 21.78 -26.35
C THR A 432 -26.63 20.45 -26.67
N ILE A 433 -26.52 19.55 -25.68
CA ILE A 433 -26.01 18.19 -25.92
C ILE A 433 -26.82 17.47 -26.99
N GLU A 434 -28.14 17.66 -26.99
CA GLU A 434 -29.04 17.05 -27.96
C GLU A 434 -28.78 17.57 -29.38
N GLU A 435 -28.49 18.86 -29.53
CA GLU A 435 -28.14 19.48 -30.82
C GLU A 435 -26.74 19.02 -31.31
N GLU A 436 -25.77 18.86 -30.40
CA GLU A 436 -24.44 18.37 -30.75
C GLU A 436 -24.48 16.87 -31.13
N LEU A 437 -25.27 16.08 -30.40
CA LEU A 437 -25.55 14.67 -30.74
C LEU A 437 -26.28 14.58 -32.10
N GLU A 438 -27.19 15.50 -32.41
CA GLU A 438 -27.87 15.58 -33.71
C GLU A 438 -26.96 15.92 -34.88
N GLU A 439 -26.01 16.84 -34.74
CA GLU A 439 -25.02 17.07 -35.80
C GLU A 439 -24.05 15.90 -35.96
N TRP A 440 -23.64 15.29 -34.86
CA TRP A 440 -22.89 14.03 -34.88
C TRP A 440 -23.63 12.91 -35.61
N TYR A 441 -24.97 12.92 -35.63
CA TYR A 441 -25.77 11.94 -36.39
C TYR A 441 -25.68 12.11 -37.90
N TRP A 442 -25.33 13.29 -38.42
CA TRP A 442 -25.50 13.60 -39.85
C TRP A 442 -24.23 14.03 -40.60
N GLU A 443 -23.14 14.42 -39.91
CA GLU A 443 -21.91 14.86 -40.59
C GLU A 443 -20.93 13.73 -41.00
N TRP A 444 -21.22 12.45 -40.73
CA TRP A 444 -20.33 11.32 -41.09
C TRP A 444 -21.01 10.05 -41.61
#